data_AF-A0A921F792-F1
#
_entry.id   AF-A0A921F792-F1
#
_cell.length_a   1.000
_cell.length_b   1.000
_cell.length_c   1.000
_cell.angle_alpha   90.00
_cell.angle_beta   90.00
_cell.angle_gamma   90.00
#
_symmetry.space_group_name_H-M   'P 1'
#
loop_
_entity.id
_entity.type
_entity.pdbx_description
1 polymer ?
#
loop_
_entity_poly.entity_id
_entity_poly.type
_entity_poly.pdbx_seq_one_letter_code
_entity_poly.pdbx_strand_id
1 'polypeptide(L)'
;MTNVLDRYLNIQGVTRYEISKRGKVSASTLQSAVAAFDKAGMQAKVAVKTITAIAEAVNRTPGQVLDGIQDVISKGDKTMIVNIEFNSGSKPYQTTIQFEHLNDDNVEYIGGREVSTAMVDIFNGNDIDKDLVSNYESYYTENDIQDAEHIKSWFLDQIKYEYTNSEIAEINLEEE
;
A
#
# COMPACT_ATOMS: atom_id res chain seq x y z
N MET A 1 -1.17 -8.61 11.90
CA MET A 1 0.22 -8.15 12.04
C MET A 1 1.19 -9.21 11.56
N THR A 2 1.42 -9.19 10.25
CA THR A 2 2.58 -9.85 9.65
C THR A 2 3.75 -8.88 9.76
N ASN A 3 4.82 -9.31 10.43
CA ASN A 3 6.01 -8.49 10.66
C ASN A 3 6.76 -8.15 9.36
N VAL A 4 7.61 -7.12 9.40
CA VAL A 4 8.33 -6.59 8.22
C VAL A 4 9.05 -7.68 7.45
N LEU A 5 9.76 -8.57 8.16
CA LEU A 5 10.51 -9.64 7.53
C LEU A 5 9.57 -10.68 6.90
N ASP A 6 8.49 -11.07 7.57
CA ASP A 6 7.50 -12.00 7.01
C ASP A 6 6.81 -11.41 5.77
N ARG A 7 6.49 -10.11 5.77
CA ARG A 7 5.96 -9.40 4.58
C ARG A 7 6.92 -9.47 3.40
N TYR A 8 8.19 -9.13 3.62
CA TYR A 8 9.22 -9.25 2.58
C TYR A 8 9.31 -10.68 2.03
N LEU A 9 9.32 -11.67 2.91
CA LEU A 9 9.42 -13.07 2.52
C LEU A 9 8.20 -13.57 1.74
N ASN A 10 6.99 -13.14 2.14
CA ASN A 10 5.74 -13.44 1.45
C ASN A 10 5.75 -12.89 0.01
N ILE A 11 6.24 -11.66 -0.20
CA ILE A 11 6.40 -11.06 -1.54
C ILE A 11 7.34 -11.92 -2.40
N GLN A 12 8.38 -12.50 -1.81
CA GLN A 12 9.30 -13.39 -2.52
C GLN A 12 8.76 -14.83 -2.66
N GLY A 13 7.58 -15.13 -2.12
CA GLY A 13 6.97 -16.46 -2.17
C GLY A 13 7.69 -17.51 -1.31
N VAL A 14 8.38 -17.09 -0.24
CA VAL A 14 9.15 -17.96 0.65
C VAL A 14 8.71 -17.79 2.10
N THR A 15 8.74 -18.86 2.88
CA THR A 15 8.44 -18.81 4.32
C THR A 15 9.70 -18.89 5.18
N ARG A 16 9.68 -18.33 6.41
CA ARG A 16 10.77 -18.55 7.38
C ARG A 16 11.03 -20.02 7.67
N TYR A 17 10.00 -20.86 7.59
CA TYR A 17 10.14 -22.31 7.74
C TYR A 17 11.05 -22.89 6.66
N GLU A 18 10.83 -22.55 5.39
CA GLU A 18 11.66 -23.00 4.28
C GLU A 18 13.10 -22.49 4.40
N ILE A 19 13.29 -21.24 4.82
CA ILE A 19 14.63 -20.68 5.08
C ILE A 19 15.32 -21.44 6.21
N SER A 20 14.61 -21.76 7.29
CA SER A 20 15.19 -22.51 8.41
C SER A 20 15.54 -23.97 8.05
N LYS A 21 14.83 -24.55 7.08
CA LYS A 21 15.03 -25.93 6.61
C LYS A 21 16.14 -26.03 5.57
N ARG A 22 16.26 -25.04 4.69
CA ARG A 22 17.23 -25.02 3.58
C ARG A 22 18.53 -24.29 3.96
N GLY A 23 18.42 -23.29 4.82
CA GLY A 23 19.51 -22.41 5.20
C GLY A 23 20.30 -22.90 6.42
N LYS A 24 21.40 -22.20 6.69
CA LYS A 24 22.30 -22.46 7.84
C LYS A 24 21.86 -21.72 9.12
N VAL A 25 20.58 -21.39 9.25
CA VAL A 25 20.08 -20.47 10.30
C VAL A 25 18.85 -21.05 10.97
N SER A 26 18.83 -21.02 12.31
CA SER A 26 17.71 -21.57 13.08
C SER A 26 16.46 -20.72 12.97
N ALA A 27 15.29 -21.34 13.16
CA ALA A 27 14.02 -20.63 13.30
C ALA A 27 14.07 -19.56 14.41
N SER A 28 14.76 -19.83 15.53
CA SER A 28 14.96 -18.85 16.60
C SER A 28 15.75 -17.61 16.16
N THR A 29 16.78 -17.78 15.33
CA THR A 29 17.56 -16.65 14.80
C THR A 29 16.73 -15.82 13.82
N LEU A 30 15.92 -16.48 12.97
CA LEU A 30 14.98 -15.78 12.09
C LEU A 30 13.93 -15.01 12.90
N GLN A 31 13.41 -15.60 13.99
CA GLN A 31 12.49 -14.91 14.91
C GLN A 31 13.15 -13.70 15.60
N SER A 32 14.43 -13.78 15.96
CA SER A 32 15.15 -12.61 16.48
C SER A 32 15.33 -11.52 15.43
N ALA A 33 15.53 -11.89 14.17
CA ALA A 33 15.64 -10.93 13.07
C ALA A 33 14.30 -10.22 12.81
N VAL A 34 13.18 -10.96 12.84
CA VAL A 34 11.82 -10.40 12.82
C VAL A 34 11.68 -9.29 13.87
N ALA A 35 11.91 -9.63 15.14
CA ALA A 35 11.75 -8.68 16.25
C ALA A 35 12.71 -7.48 16.14
N ALA A 36 13.88 -7.66 15.54
CA ALA A 36 14.83 -6.58 15.33
C ALA A 36 14.36 -5.61 14.25
N PHE A 37 13.87 -6.11 13.11
CA PHE A 37 13.36 -5.28 12.02
C PHE A 37 12.10 -4.52 12.42
N ASP A 38 11.14 -5.16 13.10
CA ASP A 38 9.93 -4.45 13.57
C ASP A 38 10.26 -3.33 14.58
N LYS A 39 11.31 -3.52 15.40
CA LYS A 39 11.69 -2.54 16.42
C LYS A 39 12.50 -1.37 15.88
N ALA A 40 13.37 -1.61 14.90
CA ALA A 40 14.41 -0.65 14.51
C ALA A 40 14.50 -0.39 13.00
N GLY A 41 13.60 -0.99 12.20
CA GLY A 41 13.65 -0.91 10.74
C GLY A 41 15.02 -1.27 10.19
N MET A 42 15.56 -0.45 9.28
CA MET A 42 16.90 -0.68 8.72
C MET A 42 18.06 -0.42 9.68
N GLN A 43 17.82 0.16 10.86
CA GLN A 43 18.83 0.26 11.93
C GLN A 43 18.92 -1.03 12.77
N ALA A 44 18.15 -2.06 12.42
CA ALA A 44 18.15 -3.34 13.10
C ALA A 44 19.52 -4.02 13.08
N LYS A 45 19.96 -4.50 14.24
CA LYS A 45 21.19 -5.30 14.37
C LYS A 45 20.89 -6.76 14.08
N VAL A 46 20.94 -7.13 12.81
CA VAL A 46 20.75 -8.50 12.35
C VAL A 46 22.09 -9.12 11.93
N ALA A 47 22.29 -10.39 12.26
CA ALA A 47 23.51 -11.09 11.89
C ALA A 47 23.61 -11.25 10.36
N VAL A 48 24.80 -10.99 9.78
CA VAL A 48 25.05 -11.11 8.34
C VAL A 48 24.63 -12.47 7.79
N LYS A 49 24.93 -13.55 8.52
CA LYS A 49 24.54 -14.92 8.14
C LYS A 49 23.03 -15.10 7.93
N THR A 50 22.21 -14.32 8.63
CA THR A 50 20.75 -14.37 8.50
C THR A 50 20.34 -13.75 7.17
N ILE A 51 20.88 -12.57 6.83
CA ILE A 51 20.62 -11.91 5.54
C ILE A 51 21.13 -12.78 4.39
N THR A 52 22.32 -13.38 4.52
CA THR A 52 22.85 -14.29 3.50
C THR A 52 21.94 -15.50 3.28
N ALA A 53 21.42 -16.13 4.33
CA ALA A 53 20.54 -17.28 4.17
C ALA A 53 19.17 -16.91 3.58
N ILE A 54 18.65 -15.74 3.89
CA ILE A 54 17.45 -15.20 3.24
C ILE A 54 17.74 -15.01 1.75
N ALA A 55 18.86 -14.36 1.42
CA ALA A 55 19.29 -14.11 0.04
C ALA A 55 19.40 -15.39 -0.79
N GLU A 56 20.02 -16.44 -0.23
CA GLU A 56 20.09 -17.77 -0.85
C GLU A 56 18.70 -18.36 -1.10
N ALA A 57 17.78 -18.24 -0.13
CA ALA A 57 16.45 -18.82 -0.23
C ALA A 57 15.55 -18.11 -1.26
N VAL A 58 15.69 -16.80 -1.41
CA VAL A 58 14.92 -15.99 -2.37
C VAL A 58 15.64 -15.78 -3.71
N ASN A 59 16.81 -16.40 -3.89
CA ASN A 59 17.65 -16.26 -5.08
C ASN A 59 17.98 -14.79 -5.44
N ARG A 60 18.41 -14.02 -4.42
CA ARG A 60 18.82 -12.62 -4.53
C ARG A 60 20.20 -12.40 -3.88
N THR A 61 20.79 -11.23 -4.08
CA THR A 61 21.98 -10.84 -3.30
C THR A 61 21.58 -10.28 -1.93
N PRO A 62 22.46 -10.32 -0.92
CA PRO A 62 22.19 -9.68 0.37
C PRO A 62 21.81 -8.20 0.27
N GLY A 63 22.39 -7.45 -0.69
CA GLY A 63 22.02 -6.06 -0.94
C GLY A 63 20.56 -5.93 -1.41
N GLN A 64 20.16 -6.71 -2.40
CA GLN A 64 18.78 -6.72 -2.89
C GLN A 64 17.75 -7.14 -1.82
N VAL A 65 18.14 -8.02 -0.90
CA VAL A 65 17.29 -8.36 0.26
C VAL A 65 17.11 -7.15 1.17
N LEU A 66 18.19 -6.43 1.46
CA LEU A 66 18.12 -5.23 2.31
C LEU A 66 17.31 -4.13 1.63
N ASP A 67 17.48 -3.94 0.32
CA ASP A 67 16.69 -2.98 -0.47
C ASP A 67 15.20 -3.34 -0.41
N GLY A 68 14.84 -4.61 -0.64
CA GLY A 68 13.45 -5.05 -0.56
C GLY A 68 12.84 -4.96 0.85
N ILE A 69 13.62 -5.20 1.91
CA ILE A 69 13.18 -4.97 3.29
C ILE A 69 12.96 -3.48 3.55
N GLN A 70 13.87 -2.62 3.08
CA GLN A 70 13.72 -1.16 3.16
C GLN A 70 12.47 -0.69 2.41
N ASP A 71 12.17 -1.28 1.24
CA ASP A 71 10.94 -0.99 0.50
C ASP A 71 9.71 -1.36 1.32
N VAL A 72 9.67 -2.56 1.91
CA VAL A 72 8.55 -3.00 2.78
C VAL A 72 8.38 -2.08 3.98
N ILE A 73 9.48 -1.67 4.63
CA ILE A 73 9.44 -0.72 5.74
C ILE A 73 8.88 0.63 5.26
N SER A 74 9.39 1.15 4.15
CA SER A 74 8.99 2.45 3.63
C SER A 74 7.55 2.48 3.11
N LYS A 75 7.04 1.37 2.57
CA LYS A 75 5.67 1.25 2.07
C LYS A 75 4.65 0.96 3.18
N GLY A 76 5.08 0.41 4.31
CA GLY A 76 4.20 0.10 5.43
C GLY A 76 3.55 1.32 6.08
N ASP A 77 4.14 2.51 5.90
CA ASP A 77 3.73 3.74 6.58
C ASP A 77 3.35 4.87 5.61
N LYS A 78 3.37 4.62 4.30
CA LYS A 78 3.13 5.68 3.29
C LYS A 78 1.65 5.82 3.02
N THR A 79 1.12 6.99 3.38
CA THR A 79 -0.20 7.45 2.99
C THR A 79 -0.07 8.35 1.77
N MET A 80 -0.97 8.17 0.81
CA MET A 80 -1.08 9.06 -0.34
C MET A 80 -2.37 9.85 -0.21
N ILE A 81 -2.26 11.17 -0.15
CA ILE A 81 -3.40 12.08 -0.20
C ILE A 81 -3.58 12.51 -1.65
N VAL A 82 -4.79 12.35 -2.16
CA VAL A 82 -5.15 12.71 -3.53
C VAL A 82 -6.27 13.73 -3.48
N ASN A 83 -6.00 14.92 -4.01
CA ASN A 83 -7.00 15.96 -4.21
C ASN A 83 -7.44 15.93 -5.67
N ILE A 84 -8.73 15.78 -5.93
CA ILE A 84 -9.31 15.71 -7.27
C ILE A 84 -10.35 16.81 -7.43
N GLU A 85 -10.21 17.62 -8.48
CA GLU A 85 -11.26 18.49 -8.98
C GLU A 85 -11.86 17.87 -10.24
N PHE A 86 -13.19 17.80 -10.33
CA PHE A 86 -13.88 17.25 -11.48
C PHE A 86 -15.16 18.00 -11.80
N ASN A 87 -15.56 17.96 -13.07
CA ASN A 87 -16.83 18.49 -13.52
C ASN A 87 -17.78 17.35 -13.84
N SER A 88 -19.05 17.48 -13.45
CA SER A 88 -20.14 16.64 -13.98
C SER A 88 -21.11 17.55 -14.71
N GLY A 89 -21.06 17.52 -16.05
CA GLY A 89 -21.70 18.55 -16.87
C GLY A 89 -21.08 19.93 -16.61
N SER A 90 -21.89 20.92 -16.23
CA SER A 90 -21.42 22.28 -15.94
C SER A 90 -21.18 22.57 -14.45
N LYS A 91 -21.24 21.54 -13.60
CA LYS A 91 -21.11 21.69 -12.15
C LYS A 91 -19.73 21.21 -11.69
N PRO A 92 -18.95 22.05 -10.99
CA PRO A 92 -17.68 21.66 -10.42
C PRO A 92 -17.87 20.94 -9.09
N TYR A 93 -16.96 20.01 -8.80
CA TYR A 93 -16.89 19.23 -7.57
C TYR A 93 -15.43 19.01 -7.20
N GLN A 94 -15.21 18.69 -5.92
CA GLN A 94 -13.90 18.31 -5.41
C GLN A 94 -13.99 17.17 -4.41
N THR A 95 -12.90 16.44 -4.24
CA THR A 95 -12.73 15.39 -3.22
C THR A 95 -11.28 15.32 -2.77
N THR A 96 -11.08 14.94 -1.52
CA THR A 96 -9.79 14.52 -0.98
C THR A 96 -9.90 13.06 -0.58
N ILE A 97 -8.99 12.22 -1.05
CA ILE A 97 -9.00 10.77 -0.83
C ILE A 97 -7.65 10.39 -0.24
N GLN A 98 -7.68 9.65 0.86
CA GLN A 98 -6.49 9.07 1.47
C GLN A 98 -6.39 7.60 1.08
N PHE A 99 -5.28 7.23 0.46
CA PHE A 99 -4.91 5.85 0.18
C PHE A 99 -3.78 5.41 1.10
N GLU A 100 -3.77 4.12 1.39
CA GLU A 100 -2.66 3.44 2.03
C GLU A 100 -2.15 2.36 1.07
N HIS A 101 -0.83 2.20 0.98
CA HIS A 101 -0.31 1.04 0.26
C HIS A 101 -0.78 -0.26 0.92
N LEU A 102 -1.24 -1.21 0.10
CA LEU A 102 -1.81 -2.45 0.59
C LEU A 102 -0.75 -3.26 1.33
N ASN A 103 -1.17 -3.83 2.44
CA ASN A 103 -0.37 -4.67 3.30
C ASN A 103 -1.25 -5.64 4.08
N ASP A 104 -0.62 -6.64 4.70
CA ASP A 104 -1.30 -7.70 5.45
C ASP A 104 -2.23 -7.22 6.58
N ASP A 105 -2.12 -5.95 7.02
CA ASP A 105 -2.96 -5.37 8.07
C ASP A 105 -4.14 -4.54 7.54
N ASN A 106 -4.06 -4.00 6.32
CA ASN A 106 -5.13 -3.18 5.70
C ASN A 106 -5.75 -3.80 4.42
N VAL A 107 -5.42 -5.05 4.12
CA VAL A 107 -5.92 -5.78 2.95
C VAL A 107 -7.03 -6.77 3.30
N GLU A 108 -8.08 -6.78 2.48
CA GLU A 108 -9.11 -7.81 2.44
C GLU A 108 -9.01 -8.60 1.12
N TYR A 109 -9.45 -9.87 1.15
CA TYR A 109 -9.47 -10.71 -0.05
C TYR A 109 -10.88 -10.88 -0.59
N ILE A 110 -11.24 -10.11 -1.61
CA ILE A 110 -12.58 -10.08 -2.21
C ILE A 110 -12.49 -10.46 -3.69
N GLY A 111 -13.29 -11.43 -4.10
CA GLY A 111 -13.41 -11.81 -5.52
C GLY A 111 -12.10 -12.29 -6.17
N GLY A 112 -11.16 -12.83 -5.39
CA GLY A 112 -9.86 -13.28 -5.89
C GLY A 112 -8.79 -12.19 -5.94
N ARG A 113 -9.04 -11.01 -5.34
CA ARG A 113 -8.14 -9.86 -5.34
C ARG A 113 -7.90 -9.35 -3.94
N GLU A 114 -6.70 -8.84 -3.72
CA GLU A 114 -6.31 -8.05 -2.56
C GLU A 114 -6.81 -6.62 -2.73
N VAL A 115 -7.63 -6.15 -1.79
CA VAL A 115 -8.27 -4.83 -1.83
C VAL A 115 -8.14 -4.14 -0.47
N SER A 116 -8.21 -2.81 -0.45
CA SER A 116 -8.46 -2.02 0.74
C SER A 116 -9.62 -1.06 0.48
N THR A 117 -10.11 -0.32 1.49
CA THR A 117 -11.18 0.67 1.33
C THR A 117 -10.67 2.09 1.56
N ALA A 118 -11.15 3.02 0.74
CA ALA A 118 -10.93 4.45 0.89
C ALA A 118 -12.27 5.17 0.95
N MET A 119 -12.34 6.25 1.73
CA MET A 119 -13.50 7.14 1.76
C MET A 119 -13.39 8.15 0.62
N VAL A 120 -14.48 8.33 -0.11
CA VAL A 120 -14.62 9.29 -1.20
C VAL A 120 -15.70 10.30 -0.81
N ASP A 121 -15.26 11.45 -0.31
CA ASP A 121 -16.11 12.56 0.10
C ASP A 121 -16.19 13.61 -1.00
N ILE A 122 -17.36 13.76 -1.62
CA ILE A 122 -17.57 14.69 -2.72
C ILE A 122 -18.23 15.96 -2.21
N PHE A 123 -17.61 17.09 -2.55
CA PHE A 123 -18.07 18.42 -2.21
C PHE A 123 -18.42 19.22 -3.46
N ASN A 124 -19.44 20.08 -3.39
CA ASN A 124 -19.82 21.01 -4.46
C ASN A 124 -19.42 22.48 -4.18
N GLY A 125 -18.52 22.67 -3.22
CA GLY A 125 -18.04 23.96 -2.71
C GLY A 125 -16.93 23.75 -1.67
N ASN A 126 -16.47 24.85 -1.06
CA ASN A 126 -15.28 24.87 -0.19
C ASN A 126 -15.59 24.76 1.31
N ASP A 127 -16.86 24.84 1.71
CA ASP A 127 -17.27 24.72 3.10
C ASP A 127 -17.60 23.25 3.40
N ILE A 128 -16.61 22.52 3.94
CA ILE A 128 -16.73 21.07 4.19
C ILE A 128 -17.92 20.68 5.07
N ASP A 129 -18.40 21.58 5.93
CA ASP A 129 -19.53 21.31 6.83
C ASP A 129 -20.88 21.45 6.13
N LYS A 130 -20.93 22.13 4.97
CA LYS A 130 -22.18 22.48 4.27
C LYS A 130 -22.25 21.94 2.86
N ASP A 131 -21.11 21.70 2.23
CA ASP A 131 -21.01 21.43 0.81
C ASP A 131 -20.77 19.94 0.50
N LEU A 132 -20.72 19.07 1.52
CA LEU A 132 -20.69 17.62 1.34
C LEU A 132 -21.99 17.16 0.68
N VAL A 133 -21.88 16.59 -0.52
CA VAL A 133 -23.04 16.11 -1.29
C VAL A 133 -23.14 14.60 -1.36
N SER A 134 -22.01 13.90 -1.26
CA SER A 134 -21.96 12.44 -1.24
C SER A 134 -20.75 11.92 -0.46
N ASN A 135 -20.88 10.73 0.11
CA ASN A 135 -19.83 9.99 0.79
C ASN A 135 -19.94 8.52 0.38
N TYR A 136 -18.82 7.93 -0.04
CA TYR A 136 -18.76 6.52 -0.42
C TYR A 136 -17.55 5.84 0.21
N GLU A 137 -17.74 4.60 0.64
CA GLU A 137 -16.62 3.68 0.85
C GLU A 137 -16.36 2.93 -0.45
N SER A 138 -15.14 3.04 -0.98
CA SER A 138 -14.77 2.47 -2.27
C SER A 138 -13.56 1.55 -2.14
N TYR A 139 -13.65 0.38 -2.76
CA TYR A 139 -12.54 -0.58 -2.80
C TYR A 139 -11.49 -0.17 -3.82
N TYR A 140 -10.22 -0.28 -3.46
CA TYR A 140 -9.09 -0.08 -4.36
C TYR A 140 -8.05 -1.19 -4.18
N THR A 141 -7.23 -1.37 -5.21
CA THR A 141 -6.08 -2.28 -5.22
C THR A 141 -4.79 -1.49 -5.34
N GLU A 142 -3.66 -2.16 -5.10
CA GLU A 142 -2.33 -1.58 -5.32
C GLU A 142 -2.13 -1.09 -6.77
N ASN A 143 -2.84 -1.69 -7.74
CA ASN A 143 -2.78 -1.27 -9.13
C ASN A 143 -3.51 0.05 -9.39
N ASP A 144 -4.55 0.36 -8.60
CA ASP A 144 -5.37 1.55 -8.79
C ASP A 144 -4.65 2.82 -8.34
N ILE A 145 -3.65 2.69 -7.45
CA ILE A 145 -2.90 3.80 -6.85
C ILE A 145 -1.46 3.94 -7.39
N GLN A 146 -1.13 3.29 -8.51
CA GLN A 146 0.23 3.30 -9.05
C GLN A 146 0.69 4.67 -9.53
N ASP A 147 -0.21 5.41 -10.17
CA ASP A 147 0.03 6.75 -10.71
C ASP A 147 -1.29 7.52 -10.87
N ALA A 148 -1.17 8.79 -11.25
CA ALA A 148 -2.32 9.68 -11.41
C ALA A 148 -3.34 9.17 -12.45
N GLU A 149 -2.94 8.45 -13.50
CA GLU A 149 -3.87 7.97 -14.52
C GLU A 149 -4.68 6.76 -14.03
N HIS A 150 -4.05 5.85 -13.29
CA HIS A 150 -4.75 4.76 -12.61
C HIS A 150 -5.77 5.30 -11.61
N ILE A 151 -5.38 6.30 -10.81
CA ILE A 151 -6.27 6.92 -9.81
C ILE A 151 -7.45 7.63 -10.48
N LYS A 152 -7.21 8.38 -11.58
CA LYS A 152 -8.30 8.99 -12.35
C LYS A 152 -9.28 7.95 -12.88
N SER A 153 -8.77 6.86 -13.47
CA SER A 153 -9.61 5.79 -14.01
C SER A 153 -10.42 5.12 -12.91
N TRP A 154 -9.80 4.81 -11.77
CA TRP A 154 -10.48 4.24 -10.61
C TRP A 154 -11.56 5.16 -10.08
N PHE A 155 -11.25 6.46 -9.88
CA PHE A 155 -12.18 7.44 -9.33
C PHE A 155 -13.39 7.66 -10.23
N LEU A 156 -13.17 7.85 -11.54
CA LEU A 156 -14.27 7.98 -12.51
C LEU A 156 -15.16 6.74 -12.52
N ASP A 157 -14.59 5.54 -12.32
CA ASP A 157 -15.38 4.31 -12.23
C ASP A 157 -16.27 4.28 -10.98
N GLN A 158 -15.79 4.79 -9.83
CA GLN A 158 -16.55 4.85 -8.59
C GLN A 158 -17.78 5.76 -8.72
N ILE A 159 -17.63 6.90 -9.40
CA ILE A 159 -18.68 7.93 -9.43
C ILE A 159 -19.65 7.81 -10.63
N LYS A 160 -19.36 6.95 -11.60
CA LYS A 160 -20.04 6.92 -12.93
C LYS A 160 -21.57 6.76 -12.90
N TYR A 161 -22.12 6.18 -11.84
CA TYR A 161 -23.57 5.96 -11.73
C TYR A 161 -24.32 7.17 -11.15
N GLU A 162 -23.63 8.00 -10.38
CA GLU A 162 -24.22 9.19 -9.74
C GLU A 162 -23.88 10.47 -10.50
N TYR A 163 -22.71 10.51 -11.13
CA TYR A 163 -22.21 11.65 -11.89
C TYR A 163 -21.98 11.24 -13.34
N THR A 164 -22.81 11.76 -14.24
CA THR A 164 -22.78 11.42 -15.67
C THR A 164 -21.92 12.40 -16.44
N ASN A 165 -21.15 11.89 -17.42
CA ASN A 165 -20.23 12.69 -18.24
C ASN A 165 -19.22 13.46 -17.37
N SER A 166 -18.65 12.79 -16.36
CA SER A 166 -17.66 13.38 -15.49
C SER A 166 -16.30 13.44 -16.15
N GLU A 167 -15.61 14.56 -15.97
CA GLU A 167 -14.25 14.81 -16.46
C GLU A 167 -13.39 15.39 -15.34
N ILE A 168 -12.18 14.84 -15.19
CA ILE A 168 -11.21 15.33 -14.21
C ILE A 168 -10.61 16.64 -14.73
N ALA A 169 -10.78 17.71 -13.96
CA ALA A 169 -10.20 19.01 -14.24
C ALA A 169 -8.76 19.09 -13.71
N GLU A 170 -8.54 18.64 -12.48
CA GLU A 170 -7.23 18.66 -11.81
C GLU A 170 -7.07 17.46 -10.88
N ILE A 171 -5.83 17.00 -10.71
CA ILE A 171 -5.46 16.00 -9.73
C ILE A 171 -4.09 16.36 -9.13
N ASN A 172 -4.01 16.35 -7.81
CA ASN A 172 -2.78 16.62 -7.05
C ASN A 172 -2.53 15.46 -6.08
N LEU A 173 -1.30 14.92 -6.10
CA LEU A 173 -0.87 13.78 -5.30
C LEU A 173 0.16 14.28 -4.29
N GLU A 174 -0.08 13.98 -3.01
CA GLU A 174 0.82 14.28 -1.90
C GLU A 174 1.18 12.96 -1.20
N GLU A 175 2.47 12.61 -1.16
CA GLU A 175 2.97 11.48 -0.36
C GLU A 175 3.35 11.99 1.04
N GLU A 176 2.77 11.39 2.08
CA GLU A 176 3.15 11.58 3.49
C GLU A 176 3.95 10.38 4.04
#